data_AF-A0A8J3SFB0-F1
#
_entry.id   AF-A0A8J3SFB0-F1
#
_cell.length_a   1.000
_cell.length_b   1.000
_cell.length_c   1.000
_cell.angle_alpha   90.00
_cell.angle_beta   90.00
_cell.angle_gamma   90.00
#
_symmetry.space_group_name_H-M   'P 1'
#
loop_
_entity.id
_entity.type
_entity.pdbx_description
1 polymer ?
#
loop_
_entity_poly.entity_id
_entity_poly.type
_entity_poly.pdbx_seq_one_letter_code
_entity_poly.pdbx_strand_id
1 'polypeptide(L)'
;MRLLHSIRRHRSARPGEPDGRGRRLRVALYANAVLQTPGLLRLPSPWWVDMAWALGWLALVVLFHGMLDGVPRALRIVLLVAGTVGAAGALGEEASEAFDAQSAAWFFDAVELQGWPWLLWLVLILVAQTRDGRWSGTTVWSGAASVAAPFVVVLLRSAVVSAFGIAYFQSSGLVWLTAVPDALQMVWLARSARDLTNPPARAVPRRERRPVRFRVPFGRWLLPVAATVVPLLAFPAADHARGPFTSRDDCLRAQSATGEHGEDITPPLPEEEKHGTQRLLIMAYPGRGDGVVVHRRKTEP
;
A
#
# COMPACT_ATOMS: atom_id res chain seq x y z
N MET A 1 -0.75 33.88 35.55
CA MET A 1 -1.59 32.65 35.43
C MET A 1 -1.70 32.04 34.02
N ARG A 2 -1.31 32.70 32.91
CA ARG A 2 -1.42 32.10 31.55
C ARG A 2 -0.28 31.14 31.15
N LEU A 3 0.84 31.09 31.90
CA LEU A 3 2.01 30.23 31.59
C LEU A 3 1.84 28.76 32.01
N LEU A 4 0.95 28.44 32.95
CA LEU A 4 0.73 27.05 33.40
C LEU A 4 -0.19 26.25 32.46
N HIS A 5 -0.92 26.90 31.54
CA HIS A 5 -1.78 26.22 30.57
C HIS A 5 -1.03 25.70 29.34
N SER A 6 0.17 26.23 29.02
CA SER A 6 0.99 25.70 27.92
C SER A 6 1.75 24.43 28.31
N ILE A 7 2.16 24.31 29.58
CA ILE A 7 2.97 23.17 30.05
C ILE A 7 2.15 21.87 30.13
N ARG A 8 0.83 21.95 30.37
CA ARG A 8 -0.04 20.75 30.42
C ARG A 8 -0.38 20.17 29.04
N ARG A 9 -0.24 20.93 27.95
CA ARG A 9 -0.45 20.44 26.57
C ARG A 9 0.76 19.74 25.94
N HIS A 10 1.90 19.68 26.63
CA HIS A 10 3.08 18.95 26.15
C HIS A 10 3.29 17.58 26.82
N ARG A 11 2.36 17.13 27.68
CA ARG A 11 2.38 15.77 28.24
C ARG A 11 1.71 14.70 27.37
N SER A 12 1.15 15.06 26.22
CA SER A 12 0.25 14.18 25.45
C SER A 12 0.89 13.59 24.20
N ALA A 13 1.97 12.84 24.39
CA ALA A 13 2.37 11.68 23.59
C ALA A 13 3.78 11.31 24.05
N ARG A 14 3.92 10.21 24.80
CA ARG A 14 5.24 9.61 24.95
C ARG A 14 5.74 9.31 23.52
N PRO A 15 6.89 9.85 23.10
CA PRO A 15 7.46 9.53 21.80
C PRO A 15 7.74 8.02 21.79
N GLY A 16 6.88 7.27 21.11
CA GLY A 16 6.95 5.82 21.02
C GLY A 16 5.67 5.05 21.38
N GLU A 17 4.62 5.68 21.92
CA GLU A 17 3.37 4.96 22.13
C GLU A 17 2.64 4.77 20.78
N PRO A 18 2.48 3.52 20.29
CA PRO A 18 1.90 3.27 18.99
C PRO A 18 0.45 3.75 18.97
N ASP A 19 0.11 4.57 17.98
CA ASP A 19 -1.24 5.09 17.78
C ASP A 19 -2.25 3.93 17.77
N GLY A 20 -3.12 3.90 18.79
CA GLY A 20 -4.09 2.82 18.98
C GLY A 20 -5.01 2.64 17.76
N ARG A 21 -5.22 3.68 16.96
CA ARG A 21 -5.98 3.60 15.69
C ARG A 21 -5.25 2.77 14.65
N GLY A 22 -3.96 3.00 14.47
CA GLY A 22 -3.12 2.23 13.55
C GLY A 22 -3.09 0.75 13.90
N ARG A 23 -3.02 0.42 15.21
CA ARG A 23 -3.09 -0.96 15.69
C ARG A 23 -4.43 -1.63 15.36
N ARG A 24 -5.55 -0.94 15.57
CA ARG A 24 -6.90 -1.48 15.25
C ARG A 24 -7.06 -1.73 13.76
N LEU A 25 -6.65 -0.78 12.91
CA LEU A 25 -6.71 -0.95 11.45
C LEU A 25 -5.83 -2.11 10.99
N ARG A 26 -4.62 -2.26 11.56
CA ARG A 26 -3.73 -3.38 11.26
C ARG A 26 -4.37 -4.74 11.60
N VAL A 27 -4.99 -4.86 12.77
CA VAL A 27 -5.71 -6.09 13.17
C VAL A 27 -6.88 -6.36 12.22
N ALA A 28 -7.68 -5.33 11.90
CA ALA A 28 -8.80 -5.47 10.98
C ALA A 28 -8.36 -5.92 9.57
N LEU A 29 -7.24 -5.39 9.05
CA LEU A 29 -6.71 -5.78 7.74
C LEU A 29 -6.27 -7.25 7.71
N TYR A 30 -5.56 -7.72 8.75
CA TYR A 30 -5.20 -9.15 8.83
C TYR A 30 -6.42 -10.05 9.03
N ALA A 31 -7.38 -9.65 9.86
CA ALA A 31 -8.60 -10.40 10.07
C ALA A 31 -9.38 -10.56 8.76
N ASN A 32 -9.55 -9.48 7.99
CA ASN A 32 -10.17 -9.54 6.66
C ASN A 32 -9.35 -10.43 5.72
N ALA A 33 -8.02 -10.33 5.69
CA ALA A 33 -7.20 -11.22 4.85
C ALA A 33 -7.43 -12.71 5.19
N VAL A 34 -7.54 -13.06 6.48
CA VAL A 34 -7.83 -14.43 6.90
C VAL A 34 -9.25 -14.85 6.50
N LEU A 35 -10.25 -13.99 6.68
CA LEU A 35 -11.63 -14.26 6.27
C LEU A 35 -11.76 -14.47 4.74
N GLN A 36 -10.77 -14.05 3.92
CA GLN A 36 -10.78 -14.27 2.46
C GLN A 36 -10.37 -15.68 2.07
N THR A 37 -9.67 -16.37 2.98
CA THR A 37 -9.03 -17.66 2.70
C THR A 37 -10.03 -18.72 2.21
N PRO A 38 -11.25 -18.86 2.77
CA PRO A 38 -12.25 -19.80 2.25
C PRO A 38 -12.60 -19.55 0.78
N GLY A 39 -12.85 -18.30 0.40
CA GLY A 39 -13.14 -17.92 -0.99
C GLY A 39 -11.97 -18.22 -1.93
N LEU A 40 -10.74 -17.90 -1.49
CA LEU A 40 -9.51 -18.20 -2.23
C LEU A 40 -9.33 -19.72 -2.47
N LEU A 41 -9.62 -20.52 -1.45
CA LEU A 41 -9.54 -21.99 -1.51
C LEU A 41 -10.79 -22.64 -2.10
N ARG A 42 -11.82 -21.86 -2.44
CA ARG A 42 -13.14 -22.32 -2.91
C ARG A 42 -13.78 -23.33 -1.97
N LEU A 43 -13.53 -23.16 -0.68
CA LEU A 43 -14.22 -23.94 0.32
C LEU A 43 -15.65 -23.41 0.41
N PRO A 44 -16.67 -24.28 0.51
CA PRO A 44 -18.03 -23.82 0.78
C PRO A 44 -18.02 -23.00 2.07
N SER A 45 -18.36 -21.71 1.96
CA SER A 45 -18.50 -20.82 3.11
C SER A 45 -19.89 -21.00 3.71
N PRO A 46 -20.00 -21.21 5.02
CA PRO A 46 -21.25 -20.95 5.72
C PRO A 46 -21.61 -19.48 5.58
N TRP A 47 -22.90 -19.15 5.42
CA TRP A 47 -23.41 -17.77 5.30
C TRP A 47 -22.89 -16.79 6.37
N TRP A 48 -22.60 -17.27 7.58
CA TRP A 48 -22.08 -16.42 8.66
C TRP A 48 -20.63 -15.94 8.39
N VAL A 49 -19.85 -16.67 7.59
CA VAL A 49 -18.52 -16.26 7.15
C VAL A 49 -18.64 -15.07 6.21
N ASP A 50 -19.58 -15.11 5.27
CA ASP A 50 -19.83 -14.04 4.30
C ASP A 50 -20.37 -12.78 5.00
N MET A 51 -21.23 -12.97 6.00
CA MET A 51 -21.65 -11.89 6.91
C MET A 51 -20.47 -11.28 7.68
N ALA A 52 -19.61 -12.11 8.28
CA ALA A 52 -18.44 -11.65 9.04
C ALA A 52 -17.44 -10.92 8.13
N TRP A 53 -17.28 -11.39 6.90
CA TRP A 53 -16.50 -10.77 5.85
C TRP A 53 -17.02 -9.37 5.51
N ALA A 54 -18.31 -9.23 5.23
CA ALA A 54 -18.93 -7.95 4.90
C ALA A 54 -18.87 -6.95 6.08
N LEU A 55 -19.06 -7.42 7.33
CA LEU A 55 -18.82 -6.62 8.53
C LEU A 55 -17.36 -6.20 8.67
N GLY A 56 -16.42 -7.09 8.31
CA GLY A 56 -14.99 -6.82 8.26
C GLY A 56 -14.67 -5.65 7.32
N TRP A 57 -15.29 -5.62 6.15
CA TRP A 57 -15.14 -4.51 5.20
C TRP A 57 -15.73 -3.19 5.71
N LEU A 58 -16.91 -3.23 6.31
CA LEU A 58 -17.50 -2.04 6.94
C LEU A 58 -16.58 -1.47 8.02
N ALA A 59 -15.98 -2.34 8.84
CA ALA A 59 -15.00 -1.94 9.84
C ALA A 59 -13.77 -1.28 9.19
N LEU A 60 -13.27 -1.82 8.07
CA LEU A 60 -12.16 -1.22 7.33
C LEU A 60 -12.53 0.18 6.78
N VAL A 61 -13.72 0.36 6.23
CA VAL A 61 -14.20 1.67 5.75
C VAL A 61 -14.14 2.72 6.85
N VAL A 62 -14.68 2.40 8.03
CA VAL A 62 -14.71 3.30 9.19
C VAL A 62 -13.30 3.59 9.72
N LEU A 63 -12.47 2.55 9.85
CA LEU A 63 -11.10 2.69 10.37
C LEU A 63 -10.21 3.48 9.42
N PHE A 64 -10.30 3.26 8.10
CA PHE A 64 -9.59 4.06 7.11
C PHE A 64 -10.04 5.52 7.13
N HIS A 65 -11.34 5.80 7.24
CA HIS A 65 -11.83 7.17 7.35
C HIS A 65 -11.16 7.94 8.50
N GLY A 66 -10.92 7.28 9.65
CA GLY A 66 -10.25 7.86 10.81
C GLY A 66 -8.73 7.99 10.67
N MET A 67 -8.10 7.22 9.78
CA MET A 67 -6.65 7.23 9.55
C MET A 67 -6.21 8.31 8.54
N LEU A 68 -7.10 8.69 7.63
CA LEU A 68 -6.82 9.60 6.51
C LEU A 68 -6.88 11.09 6.90
N ASP A 69 -6.32 11.48 8.05
CA ASP A 69 -6.35 12.87 8.53
C ASP A 69 -5.58 13.86 7.64
N GLY A 70 -4.69 13.37 6.77
CA GLY A 70 -3.98 14.18 5.77
C GLY A 70 -4.77 14.49 4.48
N VAL A 71 -5.94 13.87 4.30
CA VAL A 71 -6.73 13.92 3.05
C VAL A 71 -7.83 15.00 3.16
N PRO A 72 -8.17 15.71 2.06
CA PRO A 72 -9.27 16.69 2.07
C PRO A 72 -10.57 16.11 2.62
N ARG A 73 -11.29 16.88 3.46
CA ARG A 73 -12.54 16.44 4.11
C ARG A 73 -13.58 15.91 3.13
N ALA A 74 -13.74 16.56 1.98
CA ALA A 74 -14.68 16.10 0.94
C ALA A 74 -14.35 14.69 0.45
N LEU A 75 -13.07 14.42 0.15
CA LEU A 75 -12.63 13.09 -0.29
C LEU A 75 -12.82 12.04 0.81
N ARG A 76 -12.57 12.38 2.08
CA ARG A 76 -12.85 11.47 3.21
C ARG A 76 -14.33 11.13 3.36
N ILE A 77 -15.22 12.09 3.12
CA ILE A 77 -16.67 11.88 3.18
C ILE A 77 -17.11 11.01 2.00
N VAL A 78 -16.68 11.32 0.78
CA VAL A 78 -17.00 10.50 -0.41
C VAL A 78 -16.52 9.06 -0.22
N LEU A 79 -15.30 8.87 0.29
CA LEU A 79 -14.77 7.56 0.62
C LEU A 79 -15.64 6.87 1.69
N LEU A 80 -16.00 7.54 2.77
CA LEU A 80 -16.88 6.95 3.80
C LEU A 80 -18.23 6.52 3.21
N VAL A 81 -18.88 7.39 2.44
CA VAL A 81 -20.19 7.12 1.84
C VAL A 81 -20.11 5.97 0.85
N ALA A 82 -19.18 6.01 -0.12
CA ALA A 82 -19.03 4.97 -1.13
C ALA A 82 -18.77 3.59 -0.51
N GLY A 83 -17.86 3.53 0.48
CA GLY A 83 -17.55 2.28 1.18
C GLY A 83 -18.71 1.78 2.04
N THR A 84 -19.44 2.67 2.71
CA THR A 84 -20.59 2.30 3.55
C THR A 84 -21.76 1.79 2.70
N VAL A 85 -22.05 2.44 1.57
CA VAL A 85 -23.09 2.00 0.63
C VAL A 85 -22.74 0.63 0.06
N GLY A 86 -21.49 0.43 -0.39
CA GLY A 86 -21.05 -0.87 -0.90
C GLY A 86 -21.13 -1.97 0.16
N ALA A 87 -20.64 -1.72 1.38
CA ALA A 87 -20.71 -2.70 2.45
C ALA A 87 -22.14 -2.99 2.94
N ALA A 88 -23.02 -1.98 2.95
CA ALA A 88 -24.42 -2.14 3.32
C ALA A 88 -25.23 -2.90 2.26
N GLY A 89 -24.93 -2.69 0.97
CA GLY A 89 -25.48 -3.49 -0.13
C GLY A 89 -25.15 -4.97 0.05
N ALA A 90 -23.87 -5.30 0.14
CA ALA A 90 -23.40 -6.67 0.34
C ALA A 90 -23.98 -7.32 1.61
N LEU A 91 -24.00 -6.61 2.75
CA LEU A 91 -24.62 -7.13 3.98
C LEU A 91 -26.12 -7.40 3.81
N GLY A 92 -26.82 -6.52 3.09
CA GLY A 92 -28.25 -6.63 2.88
C GLY A 92 -28.62 -7.77 1.93
N GLU A 93 -27.83 -7.97 0.87
CA GLU A 93 -27.96 -9.12 -0.04
C GLU A 93 -27.80 -10.43 0.73
N GLU A 94 -26.67 -10.61 1.42
CA GLU A 94 -26.37 -11.82 2.20
C GLU A 94 -27.42 -12.09 3.29
N ALA A 95 -27.87 -11.05 4.00
CA ALA A 95 -28.94 -11.18 4.99
C ALA A 95 -30.26 -11.60 4.33
N SER A 96 -30.60 -11.01 3.18
CA SER A 96 -31.85 -11.29 2.49
C SER A 96 -31.89 -12.73 1.98
N GLU A 97 -30.77 -13.23 1.46
CA GLU A 97 -30.65 -14.64 1.06
C GLU A 97 -30.76 -15.58 2.27
N ALA A 98 -30.06 -15.27 3.37
CA ALA A 98 -30.11 -16.08 4.59
C ALA A 98 -31.51 -16.18 5.22
N PHE A 99 -32.35 -15.16 5.05
CA PHE A 99 -33.72 -15.10 5.57
C PHE A 99 -34.82 -15.35 4.53
N ASP A 100 -34.45 -15.82 3.31
CA ASP A 100 -35.39 -16.08 2.20
C ASP A 100 -36.28 -14.86 1.83
N ALA A 101 -35.74 -13.66 2.02
CA ALA A 101 -36.40 -12.39 1.75
C ALA A 101 -36.04 -11.89 0.35
N GLN A 102 -36.48 -12.60 -0.69
CA GLN A 102 -36.11 -12.30 -2.09
C GLN A 102 -36.48 -10.86 -2.52
N SER A 103 -37.57 -10.30 -1.97
CA SER A 103 -37.97 -8.90 -2.19
C SER A 103 -37.10 -7.87 -1.46
N ALA A 104 -36.17 -8.27 -0.61
CA ALA A 104 -35.15 -7.37 -0.06
C ALA A 104 -33.84 -7.50 -0.85
N ALA A 105 -33.51 -8.71 -1.33
CA ALA A 105 -32.31 -8.98 -2.12
C ALA A 105 -32.20 -8.08 -3.37
N TRP A 106 -33.27 -7.97 -4.17
CA TRP A 106 -33.26 -7.11 -5.38
C TRP A 106 -33.04 -5.62 -5.06
N PHE A 107 -33.52 -5.16 -3.91
CA PHE A 107 -33.32 -3.78 -3.48
C PHE A 107 -31.85 -3.55 -3.12
N PHE A 108 -31.22 -4.50 -2.42
CA PHE A 108 -29.82 -4.41 -2.05
C PHE A 108 -28.87 -4.56 -3.25
N ASP A 109 -29.17 -5.45 -4.20
CA ASP A 109 -28.46 -5.53 -5.49
C ASP A 109 -28.53 -4.19 -6.25
N ALA A 110 -29.73 -3.59 -6.31
CA ALA A 110 -29.91 -2.28 -6.92
C ALA A 110 -29.13 -1.15 -6.20
N VAL A 111 -29.05 -1.20 -4.86
CA VAL A 111 -28.28 -0.24 -4.04
C VAL A 111 -26.77 -0.44 -4.20
N GLU A 112 -26.33 -1.69 -4.30
CA GLU A 112 -24.94 -2.04 -4.55
C GLU A 112 -24.49 -1.56 -5.93
N LEU A 113 -25.43 -1.33 -6.86
CA LEU A 113 -25.15 -0.86 -8.21
C LEU A 113 -24.03 -1.73 -8.83
N GLN A 114 -24.17 -3.06 -8.79
CA GLN A 114 -23.19 -3.98 -9.36
C GLN A 114 -21.74 -3.78 -8.84
N GLY A 115 -21.59 -3.30 -7.60
CA GLY A 115 -20.29 -3.07 -6.96
C GLY A 115 -19.59 -1.77 -7.35
N TRP A 116 -20.24 -0.86 -8.10
CA TRP A 116 -19.65 0.45 -8.44
C TRP A 116 -19.23 1.29 -7.22
N PRO A 117 -20.01 1.39 -6.12
CA PRO A 117 -19.61 2.10 -4.91
C PRO A 117 -18.37 1.48 -4.27
N TRP A 118 -18.26 0.15 -4.29
CA TRP A 118 -17.10 -0.59 -3.79
C TRP A 118 -15.83 -0.31 -4.59
N LEU A 119 -15.92 -0.35 -5.92
CA LEU A 119 -14.82 -0.01 -6.82
C LEU A 119 -14.38 1.44 -6.64
N LEU A 120 -15.33 2.37 -6.55
CA LEU A 120 -15.04 3.77 -6.26
C LEU A 120 -14.31 3.90 -4.92
N TRP A 121 -14.79 3.22 -3.87
CA TRP A 121 -14.12 3.21 -2.58
C TRP A 121 -12.67 2.72 -2.68
N LEU A 122 -12.43 1.58 -3.33
CA LEU A 122 -11.09 1.00 -3.53
C LEU A 122 -10.15 1.97 -4.27
N VAL A 123 -10.61 2.60 -5.35
CA VAL A 123 -9.79 3.57 -6.09
C VAL A 123 -9.46 4.78 -5.21
N LEU A 124 -10.44 5.32 -4.48
CA LEU A 124 -10.22 6.48 -3.62
C LEU A 124 -9.29 6.15 -2.44
N ILE A 125 -9.36 4.94 -1.87
CA ILE A 125 -8.43 4.55 -0.80
C ILE A 125 -7.00 4.41 -1.31
N LEU A 126 -6.78 3.89 -2.52
CA LEU A 126 -5.44 3.85 -3.13
C LEU A 126 -4.88 5.26 -3.38
N VAL A 127 -5.71 6.18 -3.87
CA VAL A 127 -5.33 7.60 -4.01
C VAL A 127 -5.03 8.24 -2.64
N ALA A 128 -5.73 7.84 -1.59
CA ALA A 128 -5.46 8.31 -0.25
C ALA A 128 -4.14 7.73 0.33
N GLN A 129 -3.90 6.44 0.12
CA GLN A 129 -2.68 5.74 0.55
C GLN A 129 -1.42 6.33 -0.10
N THR A 130 -1.47 6.62 -1.41
CA THR A 130 -0.35 7.28 -2.12
C THR A 130 -0.02 8.66 -1.57
N ARG A 131 -1.02 9.41 -1.09
CA ARG A 131 -0.85 10.77 -0.57
C ARG A 131 -0.35 10.81 0.87
N ASP A 132 -0.69 9.82 1.69
CA ASP A 132 -0.30 9.78 3.09
C ASP A 132 1.21 9.47 3.25
N GLY A 133 1.76 8.68 2.33
CA GLY A 133 3.20 8.38 2.27
C GLY A 133 3.68 7.34 3.29
N ARG A 134 2.80 6.79 4.13
CA ARG A 134 3.10 5.61 4.99
C ARG A 134 3.18 4.32 4.19
N TRP A 135 2.35 4.21 3.16
CA TRP A 135 2.27 3.02 2.32
C TRP A 135 3.36 3.04 1.26
N SER A 136 4.03 1.90 1.10
CA SER A 136 5.01 1.70 0.05
C SER A 136 4.34 1.70 -1.32
N GLY A 137 5.12 2.06 -2.37
CA GLY A 137 4.65 2.01 -3.75
C GLY A 137 4.18 0.60 -4.16
N THR A 138 4.85 -0.44 -3.66
CA THR A 138 4.51 -1.84 -3.92
C THR A 138 3.17 -2.25 -3.30
N THR A 139 2.81 -1.72 -2.13
CA THR A 139 1.49 -1.94 -1.51
C THR A 139 0.40 -1.29 -2.35
N VAL A 140 0.57 -0.03 -2.72
CA VAL A 140 -0.41 0.67 -3.59
C VAL A 140 -0.57 -0.07 -4.91
N TRP A 141 0.53 -0.50 -5.54
CA TRP A 141 0.49 -1.22 -6.81
C TRP A 141 -0.22 -2.56 -6.69
N SER A 142 0.00 -3.32 -5.59
CA SER A 142 -0.75 -4.55 -5.35
C SER A 142 -2.25 -4.32 -5.22
N GLY A 143 -2.69 -3.21 -4.60
CA GLY A 143 -4.10 -2.86 -4.55
C GLY A 143 -4.65 -2.37 -5.89
N ALA A 144 -3.86 -1.65 -6.69
CA ALA A 144 -4.25 -1.30 -8.05
C ALA A 144 -4.41 -2.55 -8.93
N ALA A 145 -3.51 -3.52 -8.78
CA ALA A 145 -3.58 -4.81 -9.46
C ALA A 145 -4.82 -5.60 -9.04
N SER A 146 -5.19 -5.61 -7.74
CA SER A 146 -6.40 -6.29 -7.28
C SER A 146 -7.68 -5.65 -7.80
N VAL A 147 -7.72 -4.32 -7.97
CA VAL A 147 -8.85 -3.62 -8.61
C VAL A 147 -8.94 -3.94 -10.10
N ALA A 148 -7.82 -4.06 -10.79
CA ALA A 148 -7.78 -4.30 -12.24
C ALA A 148 -8.04 -5.77 -12.62
N ALA A 149 -7.61 -6.71 -11.78
CA ALA A 149 -7.64 -8.14 -12.07
C ALA A 149 -9.03 -8.70 -12.43
N PRO A 150 -10.14 -8.35 -11.75
CA PRO A 150 -11.48 -8.83 -12.12
C PRO A 150 -11.83 -8.51 -13.57
N PHE A 151 -11.50 -7.30 -14.05
CA PHE A 151 -11.78 -6.89 -15.42
C PHE A 151 -10.98 -7.69 -16.44
N VAL A 152 -9.69 -7.90 -16.16
CA VAL A 152 -8.82 -8.72 -17.02
C VAL A 152 -9.32 -10.17 -17.07
N VAL A 153 -9.71 -10.74 -15.91
CA VAL A 153 -10.24 -12.09 -15.82
C VAL A 153 -11.57 -12.23 -16.58
N VAL A 154 -12.48 -11.25 -16.47
CA VAL A 154 -13.75 -11.25 -17.22
C VAL A 154 -13.53 -11.19 -18.73
N LEU A 155 -12.63 -10.33 -19.20
CA LEU A 155 -12.28 -10.23 -20.62
C LEU A 155 -11.66 -11.54 -21.13
N LEU A 156 -10.71 -12.09 -20.38
CA LEU A 156 -10.05 -13.35 -20.72
C LEU A 156 -11.04 -14.52 -20.73
N ARG A 157 -11.91 -14.62 -19.72
CA ARG A 157 -12.98 -15.62 -19.67
C ARG A 157 -13.89 -15.51 -20.89
N SER A 158 -14.34 -14.31 -21.22
CA SER A 158 -15.22 -14.07 -22.38
C SER A 158 -14.55 -14.49 -23.69
N ALA A 159 -13.28 -14.15 -23.89
CA ALA A 159 -12.51 -14.54 -25.06
C ALA A 159 -12.36 -16.07 -25.16
N VAL A 160 -12.01 -16.75 -24.06
CA VAL A 160 -11.86 -18.21 -24.02
C VAL A 160 -13.20 -18.91 -24.27
N VAL A 161 -14.28 -18.47 -23.62
CA VAL A 161 -15.62 -19.04 -23.82
C VAL A 161 -16.07 -18.85 -25.26
N SER A 162 -15.82 -17.68 -25.86
CA SER A 162 -16.14 -17.42 -27.26
C SER A 162 -15.35 -18.30 -28.23
N ALA A 163 -14.09 -18.60 -27.93
CA ALA A 163 -13.22 -19.37 -28.81
C ALA A 163 -13.38 -20.89 -28.67
N PHE A 164 -13.63 -21.38 -27.44
CA PHE A 164 -13.58 -22.81 -27.12
C PHE A 164 -14.87 -23.36 -26.48
N GLY A 165 -15.85 -22.50 -26.16
CA GLY A 165 -17.10 -22.87 -25.51
C GLY A 165 -17.04 -22.97 -23.98
N ILE A 166 -18.21 -22.96 -23.35
CA ILE A 166 -18.37 -22.97 -21.88
C ILE A 166 -17.84 -24.27 -21.25
N ALA A 167 -18.10 -25.42 -21.87
CA ALA A 167 -17.68 -26.73 -21.36
C ALA A 167 -16.16 -26.86 -21.28
N TYR A 168 -15.43 -26.28 -22.24
CA TYR A 168 -13.97 -26.21 -22.20
C TYR A 168 -13.48 -25.31 -21.06
N PHE A 169 -14.07 -24.13 -20.89
CA PHE A 169 -13.69 -23.22 -19.80
C PHE A 169 -13.87 -23.88 -18.42
N GLN A 170 -14.96 -24.60 -18.21
CA GLN A 170 -15.24 -25.29 -16.95
C GLN A 170 -14.29 -26.46 -16.66
N SER A 171 -13.87 -27.21 -17.69
CA SER A 171 -13.02 -28.40 -17.54
C SER A 171 -11.50 -28.11 -17.55
N SER A 172 -11.06 -27.01 -18.17
CA SER A 172 -9.64 -26.67 -18.37
C SER A 172 -8.89 -26.17 -17.14
N GLY A 173 -9.54 -26.07 -15.98
CA GLY A 173 -8.95 -25.43 -14.79
C GLY A 173 -8.78 -23.92 -14.92
N LEU A 174 -9.11 -23.30 -16.07
CA LEU A 174 -9.13 -21.84 -16.25
C LEU A 174 -10.13 -21.15 -15.32
N VAL A 175 -11.12 -21.91 -14.83
CA VAL A 175 -11.97 -21.50 -13.73
C VAL A 175 -11.14 -20.96 -12.54
N TRP A 176 -9.98 -21.54 -12.21
CA TRP A 176 -9.09 -21.06 -11.13
C TRP A 176 -8.59 -19.63 -11.30
N LEU A 177 -8.61 -19.07 -12.53
CA LEU A 177 -8.24 -17.68 -12.77
C LEU A 177 -9.14 -16.69 -12.02
N THR A 178 -10.37 -17.09 -11.65
CA THR A 178 -11.24 -16.22 -10.84
C THR A 178 -10.77 -16.06 -9.39
N ALA A 179 -9.81 -16.87 -8.92
CA ALA A 179 -9.20 -16.72 -7.59
C ALA A 179 -8.04 -15.72 -7.57
N VAL A 180 -7.54 -15.28 -8.74
CA VAL A 180 -6.41 -14.34 -8.84
C VAL A 180 -6.74 -12.97 -8.23
N PRO A 181 -7.91 -12.35 -8.47
CA PRO A 181 -8.28 -11.10 -7.83
C PRO A 181 -8.30 -11.21 -6.30
N ASP A 182 -8.82 -12.31 -5.75
CA ASP A 182 -8.87 -12.55 -4.32
C ASP A 182 -7.48 -12.68 -3.71
N ALA A 183 -6.58 -13.41 -4.36
CA ALA A 183 -5.20 -13.53 -3.93
C ALA A 183 -4.50 -12.16 -3.90
N LEU A 184 -4.68 -11.35 -4.94
CA LEU A 184 -4.10 -10.00 -4.99
C LEU A 184 -4.68 -9.08 -3.92
N GLN A 185 -5.99 -9.16 -3.68
CA GLN A 185 -6.67 -8.41 -2.62
C GLN A 185 -6.14 -8.80 -1.23
N MET A 186 -5.99 -10.10 -0.97
CA MET A 186 -5.41 -10.63 0.28
C MET A 186 -3.97 -10.13 0.49
N VAL A 187 -3.15 -10.16 -0.57
CA VAL A 187 -1.77 -9.63 -0.55
C VAL A 187 -1.78 -8.13 -0.25
N TRP A 188 -2.67 -7.37 -0.89
CA TRP A 188 -2.81 -5.93 -0.64
C TRP A 188 -3.21 -5.63 0.81
N LEU A 189 -4.16 -6.39 1.38
CA LEU A 189 -4.57 -6.27 2.78
C LEU A 189 -3.40 -6.53 3.74
N ALA A 190 -2.69 -7.65 3.54
CA ALA A 190 -1.57 -8.05 4.39
C ALA A 190 -0.40 -7.04 4.30
N ARG A 191 -0.09 -6.53 3.11
CA ARG A 191 0.93 -5.50 2.91
C ARG A 191 0.51 -4.15 3.48
N SER A 192 -0.74 -3.74 3.30
CA SER A 192 -1.29 -2.54 3.93
C SER A 192 -1.18 -2.61 5.45
N ALA A 193 -1.44 -3.78 6.04
CA ALA A 193 -1.30 -4.01 7.48
C ALA A 193 0.16 -3.91 7.95
N ARG A 194 1.09 -4.42 7.15
CA ARG A 194 2.53 -4.32 7.41
C ARG A 194 3.01 -2.87 7.31
N ASP A 195 2.64 -2.13 6.28
CA ASP A 195 3.09 -0.76 6.04
C ASP A 195 2.57 0.25 7.07
N LEU A 196 1.49 -0.08 7.79
CA LEU A 196 1.02 0.75 8.91
C LEU A 196 2.03 0.86 10.06
N THR A 197 3.06 0.02 10.11
CA THR A 197 4.17 0.18 11.07
C THR A 197 5.15 1.29 10.67
N ASN A 198 5.10 1.76 9.42
CA ASN A 198 5.98 2.83 8.96
C ASN A 198 5.56 4.16 9.60
N PRO A 199 6.52 4.96 10.07
CA PRO A 199 6.21 6.29 10.59
C PRO A 199 5.58 7.17 9.49
N PRO A 200 4.63 8.05 9.82
CA PRO A 200 4.09 9.00 8.85
C PRO A 200 5.20 9.83 8.22
N ALA A 201 5.14 10.04 6.91
CA ALA A 201 6.14 10.82 6.18
C ALA A 201 6.33 12.26 6.73
N ARG A 202 5.35 12.79 7.46
CA ARG A 202 5.42 14.10 8.14
C ARG A 202 6.33 14.12 9.38
N ALA A 203 6.66 12.97 9.97
CA ALA A 203 7.55 12.90 11.12
C ALA A 203 9.01 13.14 10.74
N VAL A 204 9.37 12.97 9.46
CA VAL A 204 10.67 13.40 8.96
C VAL A 204 10.57 14.88 8.65
N PRO A 205 11.31 15.77 9.34
CA PRO A 205 11.33 17.19 9.01
C PRO A 205 11.69 17.29 7.54
N ARG A 206 10.69 17.71 6.75
CA ARG A 206 10.77 17.79 5.30
C ARG A 206 11.78 18.87 5.00
N ARG A 207 13.07 18.50 4.94
CA ARG A 207 14.19 19.35 4.53
C ARG A 207 13.70 20.12 3.33
N GLU A 208 13.56 21.44 3.48
CA GLU A 208 12.80 22.34 2.61
C GLU A 208 13.03 22.02 1.14
N ARG A 209 12.27 21.07 0.59
CA ARG A 209 12.27 20.80 -0.83
C ARG A 209 11.46 21.94 -1.39
N ARG A 210 12.18 22.92 -1.94
CA ARG A 210 11.66 24.07 -2.70
C ARG A 210 10.39 23.60 -3.42
N PRO A 211 9.22 24.23 -3.18
CA PRO A 211 7.95 23.73 -3.68
C PRO A 211 8.01 23.69 -5.21
N VAL A 212 8.24 22.49 -5.76
CA VAL A 212 8.05 22.25 -7.18
C VAL A 212 6.55 22.35 -7.38
N ARG A 213 6.09 23.49 -7.91
CA ARG A 213 4.69 23.75 -8.21
C ARG A 213 4.26 22.80 -9.34
N PHE A 214 3.97 21.55 -9.01
CA PHE A 214 3.22 20.67 -9.89
C PHE A 214 1.76 21.13 -9.89
N ARG A 215 1.44 22.13 -10.72
CA ARG A 215 0.07 22.38 -11.17
C ARG A 215 -0.25 21.30 -12.21
N VAL A 216 -0.76 20.17 -11.75
CA VAL A 216 -1.35 19.18 -12.65
C VAL A 216 -2.82 19.57 -12.85
N PRO A 217 -3.25 19.95 -14.06
CA PRO A 217 -4.63 20.36 -14.31
C PRO A 217 -5.57 19.15 -14.21
N PHE A 218 -6.18 18.97 -13.04
CA PHE A 218 -7.09 17.86 -12.72
C PHE A 218 -8.33 17.78 -13.63
N GLY A 219 -8.71 18.87 -14.30
CA GLY A 219 -10.00 18.97 -15.02
C GLY A 219 -10.05 18.41 -16.44
N ARG A 220 -8.91 18.10 -17.08
CA ARG A 220 -8.88 17.63 -18.48
C ARG A 220 -8.40 16.19 -18.68
N TRP A 221 -8.00 15.50 -17.61
CA TRP A 221 -7.39 14.16 -17.69
C TRP A 221 -8.31 13.00 -17.36
N LEU A 222 -9.49 13.22 -16.78
CA LEU A 222 -10.37 12.10 -16.35
C LEU A 222 -10.86 11.21 -17.51
N LEU A 223 -11.02 11.77 -18.71
CA LEU A 223 -11.44 11.01 -19.90
C LEU A 223 -10.30 10.23 -20.57
N PRO A 224 -9.11 10.80 -20.85
CA PRO A 224 -8.00 10.03 -21.41
C PRO A 224 -7.38 9.04 -20.40
N VAL A 225 -7.42 9.31 -19.09
CA VAL A 225 -6.91 8.39 -18.04
C VAL A 225 -7.71 7.09 -17.99
N ALA A 226 -9.03 7.13 -18.16
CA ALA A 226 -9.83 5.90 -18.24
C ALA A 226 -9.41 5.02 -19.45
N ALA A 227 -9.09 5.65 -20.58
CA ALA A 227 -8.63 4.95 -21.79
C ALA A 227 -7.15 4.52 -21.74
N THR A 228 -6.31 5.16 -20.92
CA THR A 228 -4.86 4.85 -20.80
C THR A 228 -4.50 4.00 -19.58
N VAL A 229 -5.33 3.96 -18.53
CA VAL A 229 -5.07 3.13 -17.33
C VAL A 229 -5.14 1.64 -17.67
N VAL A 230 -5.99 1.24 -18.60
CA VAL A 230 -6.11 -0.17 -19.01
C VAL A 230 -4.81 -0.69 -19.67
N PRO A 231 -4.13 0.04 -20.58
CA PRO A 231 -2.80 -0.38 -21.07
C PRO A 231 -1.63 -0.08 -20.11
N LEU A 232 -1.67 1.00 -19.33
CA LEU A 232 -0.53 1.38 -18.45
C LEU A 232 -0.40 0.50 -17.21
N LEU A 233 -1.45 -0.19 -16.78
CA LEU A 233 -1.36 -1.24 -15.76
C LEU A 233 -0.53 -2.46 -16.22
N ALA A 234 -0.27 -2.59 -17.53
CA ALA A 234 0.61 -3.62 -18.09
C ALA A 234 2.08 -3.19 -18.23
N PHE A 235 2.42 -1.91 -18.01
CA PHE A 235 3.81 -1.48 -17.98
C PHE A 235 4.34 -1.55 -16.54
N PRO A 236 5.37 -2.37 -16.25
CA PRO A 236 6.09 -2.24 -14.99
C PRO A 236 6.73 -0.86 -15.01
N ALA A 237 6.16 0.08 -14.25
CA ALA A 237 6.95 1.21 -13.80
C ALA A 237 8.12 0.58 -13.06
N ALA A 238 9.31 0.66 -13.66
CA ALA A 238 10.56 0.36 -13.00
C ALA A 238 10.66 1.35 -11.83
N ASP A 239 10.03 0.98 -10.73
CA ASP A 239 10.11 1.70 -9.48
C ASP A 239 11.53 1.45 -9.00
N HIS A 240 12.39 2.44 -9.24
CA HIS A 240 13.57 2.65 -8.42
C HIS A 240 13.07 2.89 -7.00
N ALA A 241 12.69 1.81 -6.32
CA ALA A 241 12.58 1.77 -4.88
C ALA A 241 13.92 2.33 -4.40
N ARG A 242 13.86 3.59 -3.95
CA ARG A 242 15.00 4.24 -3.32
C ARG A 242 15.30 3.38 -2.11
N GLY A 243 16.31 2.51 -2.25
CA GLY A 243 16.92 1.84 -1.11
C GLY A 243 17.20 2.88 -0.04
N PRO A 244 17.18 2.51 1.25
CA PRO A 244 17.38 3.44 2.34
C PRO A 244 18.59 4.29 2.01
N PHE A 245 18.35 5.58 1.73
CA PHE A 245 19.46 6.49 1.54
C PHE A 245 20.19 6.51 2.86
N THR A 246 21.41 6.00 2.88
CA THR A 246 22.38 6.33 3.91
C THR A 246 22.43 7.85 3.93
N SER A 247 21.81 8.44 4.94
CA SER A 247 21.85 9.88 5.10
C SER A 247 23.30 10.27 5.36
N ARG A 248 23.68 11.51 5.05
CA ARG A 248 25.01 12.02 5.39
C ARG A 248 25.32 11.78 6.87
N ASP A 249 24.31 11.86 7.73
CA ASP A 249 24.45 11.64 9.17
C ASP A 249 24.71 10.17 9.50
N ASP A 250 24.15 9.21 8.75
CA ASP A 250 24.46 7.79 8.92
C ASP A 250 25.89 7.46 8.44
N CYS A 251 26.36 8.11 7.36
CA CYS A 251 27.76 8.02 6.95
C CYS A 251 28.70 8.62 8.00
N LEU A 252 28.35 9.76 8.60
CA LEU A 252 29.13 10.38 9.67
C LEU A 252 29.11 9.54 10.96
N ARG A 253 27.99 8.87 11.26
CA ARG A 253 27.86 7.96 12.42
C ARG A 253 28.70 6.68 12.21
N ALA A 254 28.74 6.15 10.99
CA ALA A 254 29.62 5.02 10.65
C ALA A 254 31.11 5.39 10.69
N GLN A 255 31.48 6.59 10.22
CA GLN A 255 32.86 7.09 10.28
C GLN A 255 33.33 7.40 11.71
N SER A 256 32.44 7.94 12.56
CA SER A 256 32.79 8.17 13.97
C SER A 256 32.93 6.87 14.76
N ALA A 257 32.10 5.86 14.49
CA ALA A 257 32.24 4.54 15.10
C ALA A 257 33.54 3.80 14.71
N THR A 258 34.16 4.17 13.59
CA THR A 258 35.45 3.58 13.16
C THR A 258 36.67 4.39 13.61
N GLY A 259 36.49 5.61 14.11
CA GLY A 259 37.60 6.47 14.57
C GLY A 259 38.02 6.25 16.03
N GLU A 260 37.20 5.60 16.84
CA GLU A 260 37.43 5.50 18.30
C GLU A 260 38.01 4.16 18.76
N HIS A 261 38.31 3.24 17.83
CA HIS A 261 39.08 2.01 18.08
C HIS A 261 40.39 2.00 17.26
N GLY A 262 40.97 3.17 17.05
CA GLY A 262 42.37 3.32 16.64
C GLY A 262 43.30 3.01 17.81
N GLU A 263 43.22 1.79 18.35
CA GLU A 263 44.37 1.18 18.99
C GLU A 263 45.28 0.69 17.87
N ASP A 264 46.48 1.23 17.85
CA ASP A 264 47.52 1.01 16.86
C ASP A 264 47.99 -0.45 16.92
N ILE A 265 47.20 -1.37 16.36
CA ILE A 265 47.63 -2.73 16.11
C ILE A 265 48.54 -2.65 14.89
N THR A 266 49.81 -2.33 15.13
CA THR A 266 50.88 -2.58 14.17
C THR A 266 50.89 -4.09 13.94
N PRO A 267 50.45 -4.60 12.78
CA PRO A 267 50.48 -6.03 12.54
C PRO A 267 51.96 -6.43 12.44
N PRO A 268 52.41 -7.51 13.12
CA PRO A 268 53.74 -8.04 12.91
C PRO A 268 53.90 -8.36 11.42
N LEU A 269 55.01 -7.89 10.84
CA LEU A 269 55.37 -8.10 9.45
C LEU A 269 55.23 -9.59 9.10
N PRO A 270 54.34 -9.96 8.17
CA PRO A 270 54.30 -11.33 7.69
C PRO A 270 55.39 -11.49 6.64
N GLU A 271 56.26 -12.46 6.86
CA GLU A 271 57.10 -13.01 5.80
C GLU A 271 56.22 -13.55 4.67
N GLU A 272 56.78 -13.45 3.47
CA GLU A 272 56.22 -13.77 2.17
C GLU A 272 55.15 -14.88 2.15
N GLU A 273 53.87 -14.50 2.05
CA GLU A 273 52.87 -15.44 1.54
C GLU A 273 52.09 -14.86 0.36
N LYS A 274 52.45 -15.42 -0.79
CA LYS A 274 52.11 -15.05 -2.15
C LYS A 274 50.71 -15.55 -2.49
N HIS A 275 49.67 -15.07 -1.83
CA HIS A 275 48.27 -15.40 -2.16
C HIS A 275 47.46 -14.12 -2.41
N GLY A 276 47.10 -13.92 -3.68
CA GLY A 276 46.38 -12.75 -4.17
C GLY A 276 45.02 -12.60 -3.51
N THR A 277 44.95 -11.77 -2.47
CA THR A 277 43.70 -11.38 -1.84
C THR A 277 43.03 -10.32 -2.70
N GLN A 278 41.99 -10.74 -3.41
CA GLN A 278 41.14 -9.90 -4.23
C GLN A 278 40.45 -8.85 -3.35
N ARG A 279 40.95 -7.61 -3.38
CA ARG A 279 40.33 -6.48 -2.68
C ARG A 279 39.00 -6.15 -3.36
N LEU A 280 37.89 -6.46 -2.70
CA LEU A 280 36.55 -6.10 -3.15
C LEU A 280 36.38 -4.58 -3.06
N LEU A 281 36.57 -3.89 -4.18
CA LEU A 281 36.36 -2.45 -4.30
C LEU A 281 34.85 -2.18 -4.42
N ILE A 282 34.20 -1.78 -3.32
CA ILE A 282 32.80 -1.37 -3.35
C ILE A 282 32.73 0.07 -3.87
N MET A 283 32.54 0.23 -5.19
CA MET A 283 32.23 1.54 -5.79
C MET A 283 30.75 1.88 -5.58
N ALA A 284 30.47 2.83 -4.69
CA ALA A 284 29.16 3.45 -4.58
C ALA A 284 28.91 4.31 -5.82
N TYR A 285 28.07 3.83 -6.73
CA TYR A 285 27.67 4.57 -7.93
C TYR A 285 26.87 5.82 -7.50
N PRO A 286 27.29 7.05 -7.85
CA PRO A 286 26.52 8.24 -7.53
C PRO A 286 25.19 8.20 -8.27
N GLY A 287 24.09 8.34 -7.53
CA GLY A 287 22.74 8.38 -8.08
C GLY A 287 22.56 9.54 -9.07
N ARG A 288 21.87 9.27 -10.16
CA ARG A 288 21.58 10.24 -11.23
C ARG A 288 20.88 11.49 -10.66
N GLY A 289 21.63 12.58 -10.54
CA GLY A 289 21.12 13.88 -10.08
C GLY A 289 21.95 14.58 -9.02
N ASP A 290 22.87 13.88 -8.35
CA ASP A 290 23.83 14.52 -7.45
C ASP A 290 25.03 15.00 -8.26
N GLY A 291 25.21 16.32 -8.33
CA GLY A 291 26.39 16.92 -8.96
C GLY A 291 27.66 16.38 -8.30
N VAL A 292 28.61 15.95 -9.11
CA VAL A 292 29.90 15.42 -8.63
C VAL A 292 30.62 16.53 -7.87
N VAL A 293 30.62 16.48 -6.53
CA VAL A 293 31.40 17.38 -5.69
C VAL A 293 32.77 16.74 -5.47
N VAL A 294 33.76 17.21 -6.23
CA VAL A 294 35.16 16.79 -6.05
C VAL A 294 35.77 17.62 -4.92
N HIS A 295 35.98 17.02 -3.75
CA HIS A 295 36.79 17.63 -2.70
C HIS A 295 38.28 17.49 -3.06
N ARG A 296 38.88 18.53 -3.66
CA ARG A 296 40.34 18.64 -3.74
C ARG A 296 40.88 19.05 -2.37
N ARG A 297 41.71 18.19 -1.79
CA ARG A 297 42.55 18.54 -0.64
C ARG A 297 43.50 19.66 -1.09
N LYS A 298 43.47 20.81 -0.42
CA LYS A 298 44.47 21.87 -0.63
C LYS A 298 45.81 21.33 -0.16
N THR A 299 46.76 21.21 -1.09
CA THR A 299 48.17 21.09 -0.74
C THR A 299 48.63 22.50 -0.37
N GLU A 300 49.09 22.69 0.86
CA GLU A 300 49.76 23.93 1.25
C GLU A 300 51.14 24.00 0.57
N PRO A 301 51.59 25.22 0.24
CA PRO A 301 52.82 25.47 -0.53
C PRO A 301 54.10 25.14 0.23
#